data_AF-A0A0K1QJZ3-F1
#
_entry.id   AF-A0A0K1QJZ3-F1
#
_cell.length_a   1.000
_cell.length_b   1.000
_cell.length_c   1.000
_cell.angle_alpha   90.00
_cell.angle_beta   90.00
_cell.angle_gamma   90.00
#
_symmetry.space_group_name_H-M   'P 1'
#
loop_
_entity.id
_entity.type
_entity.pdbx_description
1 polymer ?
#
loop_
_entity_poly.entity_id
_entity_poly.type
_entity_poly.pdbx_seq_one_letter_code
_entity_poly.pdbx_strand_id
1 'polypeptide(L)'
;MVNELEQFQQDLLDSVRQMKAGKAARVTEVPLSAAAEARAKVGISQSAFAKLIGVSLRTLQDWEQGRRQPTGAAQTLLRVASQHPEALRDLQAV
;
A
#
# COMPACT_ATOMS: atom_id res chain seq x y z
N MET A 1 -43.10 -13.55 8.46
CA MET A 1 -42.05 -14.23 7.66
C MET A 1 -41.78 -13.55 6.31
N VAL A 2 -42.77 -13.03 5.57
CA VAL A 2 -42.52 -12.32 4.28
C VAL A 2 -41.77 -10.98 4.47
N ASN A 3 -42.05 -10.28 5.57
CA ASN A 3 -41.50 -8.95 5.85
C ASN A 3 -39.96 -8.92 6.10
N GLU A 4 -39.37 -10.02 6.57
CA GLU A 4 -37.93 -10.08 6.86
C GLU A 4 -37.09 -10.16 5.59
N LEU A 5 -37.57 -10.89 4.58
CA LEU A 5 -36.88 -11.01 3.29
C LEU A 5 -36.92 -9.69 2.52
N GLU A 6 -38.05 -8.98 2.55
CA GLU A 6 -38.19 -7.67 1.92
C GLU A 6 -37.31 -6.62 2.60
N GLN A 7 -37.26 -6.61 3.94
CA GLN A 7 -36.36 -5.73 4.69
C GLN A 7 -34.90 -6.00 4.33
N PHE A 8 -34.48 -7.27 4.28
CA PHE A 8 -33.12 -7.65 3.92
C PHE A 8 -32.75 -7.16 2.50
N GLN A 9 -33.66 -7.27 1.54
CA GLN A 9 -33.42 -6.79 0.17
C GLN A 9 -33.24 -5.27 0.13
N GLN A 10 -34.04 -4.52 0.89
CA GLN A 10 -33.91 -3.07 1.00
C GLN A 10 -32.56 -2.68 1.63
N ASP A 11 -32.21 -3.31 2.75
CA ASP A 11 -30.94 -3.07 3.45
C ASP A 11 -29.73 -3.35 2.55
N LEU A 12 -29.81 -4.39 1.73
CA LEU A 12 -28.75 -4.74 0.78
C LEU A 12 -28.61 -3.68 -0.32
N LEU A 13 -29.73 -3.25 -0.92
CA LEU A 13 -29.73 -2.21 -1.95
C LEU A 13 -29.18 -0.88 -1.42
N ASP A 14 -29.55 -0.52 -0.19
CA ASP A 14 -29.08 0.70 0.45
C ASP A 14 -27.60 0.61 0.82
N SER A 15 -27.11 -0.54 1.27
CA SER A 15 -25.68 -0.78 1.51
C SER A 15 -24.86 -0.59 0.23
N VAL A 16 -25.33 -1.08 -0.92
CA VAL A 16 -24.65 -0.89 -2.22
C VAL A 16 -24.67 0.58 -2.64
N ARG A 17 -25.79 1.30 -2.44
CA ARG A 17 -25.87 2.74 -2.72
C ARG A 17 -24.91 3.55 -1.85
N GLN A 18 -24.85 3.23 -0.55
CA GLN A 18 -23.93 3.86 0.39
C GLN A 18 -22.46 3.62 -0.02
N MET A 19 -22.11 2.37 -0.35
CA MET A 19 -20.77 2.01 -0.85
C MET A 19 -20.40 2.80 -2.12
N LYS A 20 -21.29 2.86 -3.12
CA LYS A 20 -21.06 3.62 -4.35
C LYS A 20 -20.94 5.13 -4.11
N ALA A 21 -21.65 5.66 -3.12
CA ALA A 21 -21.55 7.06 -2.71
C ALA A 21 -20.35 7.36 -1.80
N GLY A 22 -19.52 6.35 -1.47
CA GLY A 22 -18.40 6.51 -0.53
C GLY A 22 -18.83 6.77 0.92
N LYS A 23 -20.09 6.52 1.27
CA LYS A 23 -20.61 6.67 2.64
C LYS A 23 -20.17 5.48 3.48
N ALA A 24 -19.02 5.61 4.12
CA ALA A 24 -18.51 4.61 5.05
C ALA A 24 -18.99 4.89 6.49
N ALA A 25 -19.43 3.85 7.20
CA ALA A 25 -19.75 3.95 8.62
C ALA A 25 -18.49 4.21 9.48
N ARG A 26 -17.33 3.74 9.01
CA ARG A 26 -16.02 3.97 9.63
C ARG A 26 -14.97 4.09 8.55
N VAL A 27 -14.08 5.07 8.69
CA VAL A 27 -12.85 5.19 7.90
C VAL A 27 -11.67 4.90 8.82
N THR A 28 -10.78 4.00 8.38
CA THR A 28 -9.51 3.74 9.07
C THR A 28 -8.40 4.23 8.15
N GLU A 29 -7.73 5.30 8.55
CA GLU A 29 -6.51 5.73 7.88
C GLU A 29 -5.36 4.81 8.30
N VAL A 30 -4.78 4.11 7.31
CA VAL A 30 -3.60 3.27 7.53
C VAL A 30 -2.40 4.03 6.99
N PRO A 31 -1.51 4.54 7.86
CA PRO A 31 -0.31 5.23 7.40
C PRO A 31 0.60 4.22 6.68
N LEU A 32 1.06 4.58 5.48
CA LEU A 32 2.08 3.81 4.78
C LEU A 32 3.43 4.02 5.45
N SER A 33 4.20 2.95 5.58
CA SER A 33 5.61 3.06 5.96
C SER A 33 6.40 3.73 4.83
N ALA A 34 7.52 4.38 5.18
CA ALA A 34 8.39 5.02 4.19
C ALA A 34 8.86 4.05 3.09
N ALA A 35 9.05 2.77 3.43
CA ALA A 35 9.40 1.73 2.47
C ALA A 35 8.25 1.41 1.51
N ALA A 36 7.01 1.30 2.02
CA ALA A 36 5.85 1.01 1.20
C ALA A 36 5.51 2.18 0.27
N GLU A 37 5.61 3.41 0.78
CA GLU A 37 5.42 4.63 -0.01
C GLU A 37 6.46 4.74 -1.14
N ALA A 38 7.74 4.54 -0.83
CA ALA A 38 8.82 4.57 -1.80
C ALA A 38 8.60 3.55 -2.93
N ARG A 39 8.30 2.29 -2.59
CA ARG A 39 8.04 1.26 -3.60
C ARG A 39 6.81 1.57 -4.44
N ALA A 40 5.73 2.04 -3.81
CA ALA A 40 4.49 2.39 -4.52
C ALA A 40 4.75 3.51 -5.55
N LYS A 41 5.57 4.50 -5.20
CA LYS A 41 5.98 5.57 -6.12
C LYS A 41 6.85 5.06 -7.27
N VAL A 42 7.78 4.14 -7.02
CA VAL A 42 8.57 3.50 -8.09
C VAL A 42 7.69 2.65 -9.00
N GLY A 43 6.69 1.96 -8.44
CA GLY A 43 5.67 1.23 -9.22
C GLY A 43 6.06 -0.20 -9.58
N ILE A 44 6.86 -0.86 -8.75
CA ILE A 44 7.36 -2.23 -9.01
C ILE A 44 7.02 -3.20 -7.87
N SER A 45 7.22 -4.50 -8.12
CA SER A 45 6.97 -5.55 -7.12
C SER A 45 7.94 -5.46 -5.94
N GLN A 46 7.56 -6.02 -4.79
CA GLN A 46 8.45 -6.08 -3.61
C GLN A 46 9.77 -6.79 -3.93
N SER A 47 9.74 -7.87 -4.70
CA SER A 47 10.95 -8.62 -5.05
C SER A 47 11.88 -7.83 -5.97
N ALA A 48 11.34 -7.11 -6.94
CA ALA A 48 12.13 -6.24 -7.82
C ALA A 48 12.73 -5.07 -7.04
N PHE A 49 11.92 -4.41 -6.19
CA PHE A 49 12.39 -3.30 -5.37
C PHE A 49 13.47 -3.72 -4.37
N ALA A 50 13.30 -4.86 -3.70
CA ALA A 50 14.29 -5.39 -2.75
C ALA A 50 15.64 -5.64 -3.43
N LYS A 51 15.63 -6.25 -4.62
CA LYS A 51 16.84 -6.44 -5.44
C LYS A 51 17.50 -5.12 -5.80
N LEU A 52 16.71 -4.15 -6.26
CA LEU A 52 17.18 -2.84 -6.70
C LEU A 52 17.89 -2.06 -5.58
N ILE A 53 17.34 -2.10 -4.36
CA ILE A 53 17.92 -1.40 -3.20
C ILE A 53 18.91 -2.26 -2.40
N GLY A 54 19.25 -3.46 -2.89
CA GLY A 54 20.29 -4.31 -2.33
C GLY A 54 19.94 -4.98 -1.00
N VAL A 55 18.66 -5.30 -0.75
CA VAL A 55 18.22 -5.98 0.48
C VAL A 55 17.45 -7.26 0.19
N SER A 56 17.32 -8.14 1.19
CA SER A 56 16.47 -9.33 1.04
C SER A 56 14.99 -8.93 0.94
N LEU A 57 14.20 -9.74 0.22
CA LEU A 57 12.73 -9.58 0.18
C LEU A 57 12.14 -9.52 1.60
N ARG A 58 12.66 -10.36 2.51
CA ARG A 58 12.20 -10.40 3.90
C ARG A 58 12.47 -9.08 4.62
N THR A 59 13.64 -8.48 4.42
CA THR A 59 14.01 -7.18 4.99
C THR A 59 13.04 -6.10 4.53
N LEU A 60 12.76 -6.04 3.22
CA LEU A 60 11.79 -5.08 2.69
C LEU A 60 10.39 -5.30 3.28
N GLN A 61 9.92 -6.55 3.38
CA GLN A 61 8.62 -6.85 3.98
C GLN A 61 8.55 -6.46 5.46
N ASP A 62 9.62 -6.67 6.22
CA ASP A 62 9.69 -6.24 7.62
C ASP A 62 9.62 -4.71 7.75
N TRP A 63 10.20 -3.96 6.81
CA TRP A 63 10.06 -2.50 6.75
C TRP A 63 8.67 -2.05 6.31
N GLU A 64 8.12 -2.65 5.25
CA GLU A 64 6.81 -2.28 4.72
C GLU A 64 5.70 -2.48 5.75
N GLN A 65 5.80 -3.56 6.54
CA GLN A 65 4.84 -3.93 7.59
C GLN A 65 5.17 -3.30 8.95
N GLY A 66 6.22 -2.47 9.04
CA GLY A 66 6.59 -1.75 10.26
C GLY A 66 7.17 -2.62 11.39
N ARG A 67 7.53 -3.88 11.13
CA ARG A 67 8.19 -4.76 12.12
C ARG A 67 9.62 -4.34 12.41
N ARG A 68 10.29 -3.73 11.43
CA ARG A 68 11.63 -3.17 11.55
C ARG A 68 11.68 -1.81 10.86
N GLN A 69 12.65 -1.00 11.26
CA GLN A 69 12.91 0.28 10.60
C GLN A 69 14.18 0.18 9.73
N PRO A 70 14.19 0.81 8.55
CA PRO A 70 15.42 0.99 7.77
C PRO A 70 16.40 1.86 8.55
N THR A 71 17.70 1.67 8.34
CA THR A 71 18.76 2.41 9.03
C THR A 71 19.74 3.05 8.05
N GLY A 72 20.34 4.19 8.43
CA GLY A 72 21.44 4.83 7.71
C GLY A 72 21.18 5.03 6.21
N ALA A 73 22.01 4.41 5.37
CA ALA A 73 21.92 4.48 3.92
C ALA A 73 20.56 4.05 3.37
N ALA A 74 19.89 3.07 3.99
CA ALA A 74 18.58 2.60 3.55
C ALA A 74 17.50 3.68 3.69
N GLN A 75 17.52 4.48 4.76
CA GLN A 75 16.58 5.60 4.92
C GLN A 75 16.77 6.66 3.84
N THR A 76 18.04 6.95 3.50
CA THR A 76 18.39 7.91 2.45
C THR A 76 17.92 7.40 1.09
N LEU A 77 18.18 6.13 0.78
CA LEU A 77 17.79 5.53 -0.49
C LEU A 77 16.25 5.46 -0.64
N LEU A 78 15.52 5.13 0.42
CA LEU A 78 14.06 5.18 0.41
C LEU A 78 13.54 6.61 0.19
N ARG A 79 14.20 7.62 0.74
CA ARG A 79 13.86 9.03 0.48
C ARG A 79 14.09 9.41 -0.98
N VAL A 80 15.22 9.00 -1.55
CA VAL A 80 15.51 9.18 -2.98
C VAL A 80 14.45 8.48 -3.83
N ALA A 81 14.12 7.24 -3.53
CA ALA A 81 13.06 6.50 -4.21
C ALA A 81 11.69 7.18 -4.14
N SER A 82 11.38 7.84 -3.02
CA SER A 82 10.13 8.59 -2.83
C SER A 82 10.09 9.97 -3.48
N GLN A 83 11.24 10.60 -3.71
CA GLN A 83 11.35 11.95 -4.30
C GLN A 83 11.66 11.91 -5.80
N HIS A 84 12.45 10.92 -6.21
CA HIS A 84 12.99 10.71 -7.55
C HIS A 84 12.79 9.25 -7.99
N PRO A 85 11.54 8.76 -8.11
CA PRO A 85 11.26 7.37 -8.49
C PRO A 85 11.83 7.00 -9.86
N GLU A 86 11.98 7.97 -10.77
CA GLU A 86 12.62 7.81 -12.08
C GLU A 86 14.05 7.29 -11.99
N ALA A 87 14.85 7.79 -11.04
CA ALA A 87 16.23 7.37 -10.88
C ALA A 87 16.35 5.88 -10.56
N LEU A 88 15.37 5.31 -9.87
CA LEU A 88 15.33 3.87 -9.56
C LEU A 88 14.79 3.05 -10.74
N ARG A 89 13.86 3.60 -11.53
CA ARG A 89 13.36 2.92 -12.74
C ARG A 89 14.45 2.77 -13.78
N ASP A 90 15.29 3.79 -13.94
CA ASP A 90 16.42 3.77 -14.88
C ASP A 90 17.44 2.68 -14.53
N LEU A 91 17.64 2.41 -13.24
CA LEU A 91 18.52 1.34 -12.76
C LEU A 91 17.97 -0.07 -13.02
N GLN A 92 16.66 -0.20 -13.28
CA GLN A 92 16.04 -1.49 -13.62
C GLN A 92 16.25 -1.89 -15.09
N ALA A 93 16.66 -0.95 -15.95
CA ALA A 93 16.74 -1.14 -17.40
C ALA A 93 17.99 -1.91 -17.89
N VAL A 94 18.57 -2.78 -17.05
CA VAL A 94 19.77 -3.59 -17.38
C VAL A 94 19.47 -5.07 -17.27
#